data_AF-A0A7Y2B6G7-F1
#
_entry.id   AF-A0A7Y2B6G7-F1
#
_cell.length_a   1.000
_cell.length_b   1.000
_cell.length_c   1.000
_cell.angle_alpha   90.00
_cell.angle_beta   90.00
_cell.angle_gamma   90.00
#
_symmetry.space_group_name_H-M   'P 1'
#
loop_
_entity.id
_entity.type
_entity.pdbx_description
1 polymer ?
#
loop_
_entity_poly.entity_id
_entity_poly.type
_entity_poly.pdbx_seq_one_letter_code
_entity_poly.pdbx_strand_id
1 'polypeptide(L)'
;MKRILEGLLFAADEPLSITQIRRFWKDLQPKEASHALRELAEEYEREERSFHLVEIENGFQLLTKREYYPWVGRMRNDIKTFRLSRAALETLAIIA
;
A
#
# COMPACT_ATOMS: atom_id res chain seq x y z
N MET A 1 8.76 -2.54 17.19
CA MET A 1 8.05 -3.48 16.31
C MET A 1 7.06 -2.79 15.38
N LYS A 2 6.01 -2.12 15.90
CA LYS A 2 5.00 -1.45 15.07
C LYS A 2 5.57 -0.54 13.97
N ARG A 3 6.53 0.32 14.31
CA ARG A 3 7.24 1.18 13.32
C ARG A 3 7.92 0.42 12.17
N ILE A 4 8.42 -0.79 12.41
CA ILE A 4 9.04 -1.62 11.36
C ILE A 4 7.95 -2.18 10.45
N LEU A 5 6.84 -2.67 11.02
CA LEU A 5 5.70 -3.17 10.25
C LEU A 5 5.05 -2.05 9.43
N GLU A 6 4.86 -0.87 10.03
CA GLU A 6 4.40 0.34 9.36
C GLU A 6 5.32 0.70 8.19
N GLY A 7 6.65 0.73 8.41
CA GLY A 7 7.60 1.01 7.34
C GLY A 7 7.54 0.01 6.18
N LEU A 8 7.40 -1.28 6.48
CA LEU A 8 7.22 -2.32 5.46
C LEU A 8 5.92 -2.15 4.68
N LEU A 9 4.80 -1.90 5.36
CA LEU A 9 3.50 -1.70 4.74
C LEU A 9 3.42 -0.41 3.92
N PHE A 10 4.10 0.65 4.37
CA PHE A 10 4.19 1.92 3.66
C PHE A 10 4.99 1.80 2.37
N ALA A 11 6.06 1.00 2.38
CA ALA A 11 6.90 0.78 1.21
C ALA A 11 6.34 -0.25 0.23
N ALA A 12 5.28 -0.98 0.58
CA ALA A 12 4.73 -2.04 -0.24
C ALA A 12 3.71 -1.52 -1.26
N ASP A 13 3.91 -1.87 -2.54
CA ASP A 13 2.95 -1.60 -3.62
C ASP A 13 1.76 -2.57 -3.61
N GLU A 14 1.95 -3.75 -3.00
CA GLU A 14 0.98 -4.83 -2.93
C GLU A 14 0.72 -5.25 -1.46
N PRO A 15 -0.44 -5.86 -1.18
CA PRO A 15 -0.75 -6.40 0.15
C PRO A 15 0.35 -7.34 0.67
N LEU A 16 0.78 -7.13 1.91
CA LEU A 16 1.80 -7.96 2.56
C LEU A 16 1.17 -8.95 3.53
N SER A 17 1.32 -10.24 3.23
CA SER A 17 1.02 -11.31 4.19
C SER A 17 2.03 -11.34 5.33
N ILE A 18 1.61 -11.86 6.49
CA ILE A 18 2.52 -12.14 7.61
C ILE A 18 3.67 -13.05 7.17
N THR A 19 3.40 -14.01 6.30
CA THR A 19 4.43 -14.90 5.72
C THR A 19 5.48 -14.13 4.92
N GLN A 20 5.08 -13.14 4.10
CA GLN A 20 6.01 -12.28 3.37
C GLN A 20 6.80 -11.37 4.31
N ILE A 21 6.14 -10.74 5.29
CA ILE A 21 6.80 -9.89 6.30
C ILE A 21 7.93 -10.66 6.99
N ARG A 22 7.66 -11.92 7.37
CA ARG A 22 8.65 -12.79 8.03
C ARG A 22 9.85 -13.17 7.15
N ARG A 23 9.77 -13.01 5.83
CA ARG A 23 10.95 -13.17 4.94
C ARG A 23 11.97 -12.05 5.17
N PHE A 24 11.50 -10.85 5.49
CA PHE A 24 12.34 -9.68 5.75
C PHE A 24 12.68 -9.54 7.25
N TRP A 25 11.86 -10.11 8.12
CA TRP A 25 12.06 -10.13 9.56
C TRP A 25 11.88 -11.54 10.14
N LYS A 26 12.95 -12.34 10.10
CA LYS A 26 12.91 -13.78 10.40
C LYS A 26 12.49 -14.11 11.84
N ASP A 27 12.89 -13.29 12.81
CA ASP A 27 12.64 -13.52 14.23
C ASP A 27 11.21 -13.17 14.66
N LEU A 28 10.44 -12.52 13.79
CA LEU A 28 9.07 -12.10 14.08
C LEU A 28 8.14 -13.30 14.18
N GLN A 29 7.44 -13.44 15.32
CA GLN A 29 6.44 -14.46 15.49
C GLN A 29 5.12 -14.06 14.80
N PRO A 30 4.41 -14.99 14.13
CA PRO A 30 3.15 -14.67 13.45
C PRO A 30 2.08 -14.04 14.36
N LYS A 31 2.00 -14.51 15.62
CA LYS A 31 1.06 -13.97 16.61
C LYS A 31 1.39 -12.53 17.00
N GLU A 32 2.66 -12.23 17.22
CA GLU A 32 3.13 -10.88 17.55
C GLU A 32 2.91 -9.92 16.39
N ALA A 33 3.17 -10.37 15.16
CA ALA A 33 2.89 -9.60 13.95
C ALA A 33 1.39 -9.27 13.85
N SER A 34 0.52 -10.27 13.98
CA SER A 34 -0.93 -10.07 13.90
C SER A 34 -1.44 -9.14 14.99
N HIS A 35 -0.94 -9.27 16.22
CA HIS A 35 -1.29 -8.37 17.31
C HIS A 35 -0.86 -6.92 17.03
N ALA A 36 0.40 -6.73 16.64
CA ALA A 36 0.94 -5.41 16.34
C ALA A 36 0.26 -4.73 15.15
N LEU A 37 -0.17 -5.50 14.15
CA LEU A 37 -0.94 -5.00 13.01
C LEU A 37 -2.34 -4.54 13.42
N ARG A 38 -3.03 -5.27 14.31
CA ARG A 38 -4.32 -4.83 14.85
C ARG A 38 -4.18 -3.55 15.67
N GLU A 39 -3.18 -3.49 16.56
CA GLU A 39 -2.89 -2.28 17.32
C GLU A 39 -2.60 -1.07 16.41
N LEU A 40 -1.85 -1.27 15.32
CA LEU A 40 -1.60 -0.21 14.33
C LEU A 40 -2.90 0.26 13.66
N ALA A 41 -3.79 -0.67 13.30
CA ALA A 41 -5.08 -0.31 12.70
C ALA A 41 -5.93 0.53 13.66
N GLU A 42 -5.99 0.14 14.93
CA GLU A 42 -6.70 0.89 15.99
C GLU A 42 -6.07 2.26 16.25
N GLU A 43 -4.74 2.36 16.22
CA GLU A 43 -4.00 3.62 16.38
C GLU A 43 -4.31 4.61 15.25
N TYR A 44 -4.27 4.15 13.99
CA TYR A 44 -4.61 5.01 12.85
C TYR A 44 -6.05 5.50 12.88
N GLU A 45 -6.97 4.67 13.35
CA GLU A 45 -8.36 5.07 13.48
C GLU A 45 -8.55 6.10 14.60
N ARG A 46 -7.94 5.86 15.77
CA ARG A 46 -7.99 6.78 16.91
C ARG A 46 -7.32 8.13 16.62
N GLU A 47 -6.27 8.14 15.82
CA GLU A 47 -5.55 9.36 15.43
C GLU A 47 -6.19 10.09 14.23
N GLU A 48 -7.33 9.59 13.71
CA GLU A 48 -8.04 10.15 12.56
C GLU A 48 -7.12 10.37 11.34
N ARG A 49 -6.23 9.40 11.08
CA ARG A 49 -5.30 9.46 9.94
C ARG A 49 -6.06 9.44 8.61
N SER A 50 -5.46 10.02 7.57
CA SER A 50 -6.04 10.04 6.21
C SER A 50 -6.01 8.69 5.50
N PHE A 51 -5.36 7.70 6.09
CA PHE A 51 -5.28 6.32 5.64
C PHE A 51 -5.61 5.37 6.79
N HIS A 52 -5.89 4.12 6.44
CA HIS A 52 -6.22 3.05 7.36
C HIS A 52 -5.52 1.76 6.93
N LEU A 53 -5.27 0.88 7.88
CA LEU A 53 -4.73 -0.45 7.64
C LEU A 53 -5.88 -1.44 7.45
N VAL A 54 -5.89 -2.13 6.31
CA VAL A 54 -6.94 -3.09 5.96
C VAL A 54 -6.33 -4.48 5.82
N GLU A 55 -7.02 -5.47 6.39
CA GLU A 55 -6.78 -6.89 6.12
C GLU A 55 -7.64 -7.31 4.93
N ILE A 56 -7.00 -7.79 3.88
CA ILE A 56 -7.64 -8.39 2.71
C ILE A 56 -7.25 -9.86 2.61
N GLU A 57 -7.87 -10.63 1.70
CA GLU A 57 -7.78 -12.10 1.65
C GLU A 57 -6.38 -12.69 1.80
N ASN A 58 -5.32 -12.00 1.36
CA ASN A 58 -3.95 -12.48 1.44
C ASN A 58 -2.96 -11.54 2.16
N GLY A 59 -3.40 -10.54 2.91
CA GLY A 59 -2.47 -9.71 3.66
C GLY A 59 -2.99 -8.37 4.13
N PHE A 60 -2.06 -7.52 4.52
CA PHE A 60 -2.31 -6.21 5.09
C PHE A 60 -1.84 -5.12 4.13
N GLN A 61 -2.61 -4.05 4.00
CA GLN A 61 -2.27 -2.91 3.15
C GLN A 61 -2.76 -1.60 3.75
N LEU A 62 -1.97 -0.54 3.56
CA LEU A 62 -2.41 0.83 3.85
C LEU A 62 -3.22 1.38 2.68
N LEU A 63 -4.43 1.84 2.96
CA LEU A 63 -5.33 2.44 1.97
C LEU A 63 -5.79 3.81 2.45
N THR A 64 -5.92 4.76 1.52
CA THR A 64 -6.52 6.07 1.82
C THR A 64 -7.98 5.90 2.20
N LYS A 65 -8.47 6.63 3.20
CA LYS A 65 -9.90 6.58 3.56
C LYS A 65 -10.78 7.10 2.42
N ARG A 66 -12.02 6.61 2.38
CA ARG A 66 -12.96 6.91 1.28
C ARG A 66 -13.31 8.39 1.21
N GLU A 67 -13.27 9.13 2.33
CA GLU A 67 -13.55 10.58 2.31
C GLU A 67 -12.59 11.32 1.38
N TYR A 68 -11.35 10.86 1.22
CA TYR A 68 -10.33 11.50 0.39
C TYR A 68 -10.40 11.13 -1.09
N TYR A 69 -11.31 10.26 -1.51
CA TYR A 69 -11.45 9.81 -2.89
C TYR A 69 -11.54 10.96 -3.93
N PRO A 70 -12.27 12.08 -3.70
CA PRO A 70 -12.33 13.17 -4.68
C PRO A 70 -10.97 13.80 -5.02
N TRP A 71 -10.00 13.77 -4.09
CA TRP A 71 -8.66 14.30 -4.32
C TRP A 71 -7.71 13.24 -4.87
N VAL A 72 -7.69 12.05 -4.24
CA VAL A 72 -6.85 10.92 -4.67
C VAL A 72 -7.20 10.47 -6.09
N GLY A 73 -8.49 10.44 -6.42
CA GLY A 73 -8.99 10.08 -7.76
C GLY A 73 -8.51 11.06 -8.84
N ARG A 74 -8.57 12.37 -8.59
CA ARG A 74 -8.06 13.40 -9.51
C ARG A 74 -6.56 13.23 -9.76
N MET A 75 -5.76 13.14 -8.69
CA MET A 75 -4.33 12.89 -8.78
C MET A 75 -4.01 11.64 -9.63
N ARG A 76 -4.71 10.52 -9.40
CA ARG A 76 -4.49 9.28 -10.16
C ARG A 76 -4.88 9.40 -11.64
N ASN A 77 -5.92 10.17 -11.97
CA ASN A 77 -6.34 10.39 -13.35
C ASN A 77 -5.34 11.27 -14.10
N ASP A 78 -4.79 12.30 -13.44
CA ASP A 78 -3.74 13.14 -14.02
C ASP A 78 -2.47 12.32 -14.30
N ILE A 79 -2.06 11.45 -13.36
CA ILE A 79 -0.92 10.53 -13.54
C ILE A 79 -1.16 9.56 -14.74
N LYS A 80 -2.39 9.07 -14.95
CA LYS A 80 -2.71 8.18 -16.08
C LYS A 80 -2.62 8.87 -17.45
N THR A 81 -2.83 10.18 -17.49
CA THR A 81 -2.81 10.97 -18.75
C THR A 81 -1.40 11.12 -19.33
N PHE A 82 -0.35 10.80 -18.56
CA PHE A 82 1.03 10.70 -19.05
C PHE A 82 1.36 9.39 -19.79
N ARG A 83 0.39 8.50 -20.06
CA ARG A 83 0.60 7.37 -20.96
C ARG A 83 0.81 7.88 -22.40
N LEU A 84 1.99 7.59 -22.96
CA LEU A 84 2.44 8.00 -24.29
C LEU A 84 1.32 7.90 -25.34
N SER A 85 1.19 8.95 -26.17
CA SER A 85 0.21 8.98 -27.25
C SER A 85 0.44 7.82 -28.22
N ARG A 86 -0.59 7.42 -28.97
CA ARG A 86 -0.47 6.36 -29.99
C ARG A 86 0.65 6.65 -30.99
N ALA A 87 0.85 7.91 -31.37
CA ALA A 87 1.96 8.32 -32.24
C ALA A 87 3.34 8.11 -31.59
N ALA A 88 3.46 8.33 -30.28
CA ALA A 88 4.69 8.06 -29.54
C ALA A 88 4.93 6.55 -29.36
N LEU A 89 3.85 5.75 -29.20
CA LEU A 89 3.92 4.29 -29.19
C LEU A 89 4.29 3.70 -30.57
N GLU A 90 3.75 4.26 -31.65
CA GLU A 90 4.08 3.87 -33.03
C GLU A 90 5.53 4.22 -33.38
N THR A 91 6.02 5.38 -32.96
CA THR A 91 7.44 5.76 -33.14
C THR A 91 8.36 4.80 -32.37
N LEU A 92 8.01 4.47 -31.12
CA LEU A 92 8.77 3.51 -30.31
C LEU A 92 8.79 2.11 -30.95
N ALA A 93 7.67 1.66 -31.52
CA ALA A 93 7.55 0.36 -32.18
C ALA A 93 8.32 0.25 -33.50
N ILE A 94 8.60 1.38 -34.17
CA ILE A 94 9.39 1.42 -35.41
C ILE A 94 10.90 1.39 -35.14
N ILE A 95 11.35 1.90 -33.97
CA ILE A 95 12.77 1.99 -33.62
C ILE A 95 13.29 0.71 -32.90
N ALA A 96 12.40 -0.14 -32.36
CA ALA A 96 12.74 -1.38 -31.63
C ALA A 96 12.99 -2.60 -32.53
#